data_AF-A0A848Y703-F1
#
_entry.id   AF-A0A848Y703-F1
#
_cell.length_a   1.000
_cell.length_b   1.000
_cell.length_c   1.000
_cell.angle_alpha   90.00
_cell.angle_beta   90.00
_cell.angle_gamma   90.00
#
_symmetry.space_group_name_H-M   'P 1'
#
loop_
_entity.id
_entity.type
_entity.pdbx_description
1 polymer ?
#
loop_
_entity_poly.entity_id
_entity_poly.type
_entity_poly.pdbx_seq_one_letter_code
_entity_poly.pdbx_strand_id
1 'polypeptide(L)'
;MNAARLYLVNKLISLLPPSRAFGLKRMLLRFAGATIGNNVRIVSSAEFYCSGALIIGDNSWIGHQCLITGGQADIIIGKNVNIAPRATLVTGSHKIDFEGPMAAGEGYS
;
A
#
# COMPACT_ATOMS: atom_id res chain seq x y z
N MET A 1 -2.20 4.53 9.85
CA MET A 1 -2.93 5.20 8.74
C MET A 1 -4.43 5.34 9.05
N ASN A 2 -5.16 6.23 8.36
CA ASN A 2 -6.63 6.29 8.49
C ASN A 2 -7.30 5.44 7.40
N ALA A 3 -7.94 4.33 7.80
CA ALA A 3 -8.51 3.35 6.86
C ALA A 3 -9.61 3.93 5.95
N ALA A 4 -10.50 4.77 6.48
CA ALA A 4 -11.57 5.39 5.68
C ALA A 4 -11.01 6.36 4.63
N ARG A 5 -10.02 7.18 5.01
CA ARG A 5 -9.32 8.07 4.06
C ARG A 5 -8.56 7.26 3.02
N LEU A 6 -7.88 6.19 3.42
CA LEU A 6 -7.14 5.33 2.49
C LEU A 6 -8.07 4.69 1.46
N TYR A 7 -9.21 4.16 1.90
CA TYR A 7 -10.21 3.60 1.01
C TYR A 7 -10.68 4.63 -0.04
N LEU A 8 -11.04 5.84 0.42
CA LEU A 8 -11.41 6.93 -0.48
C LEU A 8 -10.26 7.28 -1.44
N VAL A 9 -9.03 7.37 -0.94
CA VAL A 9 -7.84 7.68 -1.74
C VAL A 9 -7.56 6.63 -2.81
N ASN A 10 -7.70 5.33 -2.52
CA ASN A 10 -7.57 4.28 -3.54
C ASN A 10 -8.57 4.49 -4.68
N LYS A 11 -9.84 4.79 -4.35
CA LYS A 11 -10.87 5.09 -5.36
C LYS A 11 -10.51 6.33 -6.18
N LEU A 12 -10.12 7.42 -5.53
CA LEU A 12 -9.71 8.64 -6.24
C LEU A 12 -8.50 8.41 -7.14
N ILE A 13 -7.47 7.68 -6.68
CA ILE A 13 -6.28 7.36 -7.46
C ILE A 13 -6.64 6.52 -8.69
N SER A 14 -7.55 5.56 -8.57
CA SER A 14 -7.98 4.71 -9.71
C SER A 14 -8.63 5.49 -10.86
N LEU A 15 -9.16 6.68 -10.59
CA LEU A 15 -9.76 7.57 -11.60
C LEU A 15 -8.72 8.49 -12.28
N LEU A 16 -7.51 8.59 -11.74
CA LEU A 16 -6.44 9.40 -12.32
C LEU A 16 -5.70 8.65 -13.44
N PRO A 17 -5.05 9.35 -14.39
CA PRO A 17 -4.33 8.69 -15.48
C PRO A 17 -3.24 7.72 -14.96
N PRO A 18 -3.10 6.51 -15.53
CA PRO A 18 -2.26 5.44 -14.98
C PRO A 18 -0.84 5.87 -14.62
N SER A 19 -0.14 6.53 -15.53
CA SER A 19 1.27 6.93 -15.40
C SER A 19 1.46 8.45 -15.40
N ARG A 20 0.47 9.22 -14.92
CA ARG A 20 0.58 10.68 -14.75
C ARG A 20 -0.01 11.13 -13.42
N ALA A 21 -0.03 12.46 -13.19
CA ALA A 21 -0.56 13.08 -11.97
C ALA A 21 0.07 12.55 -10.68
N PHE A 22 1.34 12.12 -10.73
CA PHE A 22 2.01 11.51 -9.58
C PHE A 22 2.05 12.44 -8.35
N GLY A 23 2.18 13.76 -8.56
CA GLY A 23 2.10 14.74 -7.47
C GLY A 23 0.79 14.68 -6.70
N LEU A 24 -0.33 14.61 -7.42
CA LEU A 24 -1.66 14.49 -6.83
C LEU A 24 -1.82 13.16 -6.09
N LYS A 25 -1.36 12.05 -6.69
CA LYS A 25 -1.40 10.72 -6.02
C LYS A 25 -0.61 10.71 -4.71
N ARG A 26 0.59 11.31 -4.70
CA ARG A 26 1.39 11.47 -3.47
C ARG A 26 0.66 12.31 -2.42
N MET A 27 0.06 13.43 -2.82
CA MET A 27 -0.70 14.30 -1.92
C MET A 27 -1.89 13.55 -1.29
N LEU A 28 -2.64 12.80 -2.09
CA LEU A 28 -3.78 12.00 -1.62
C LEU A 28 -3.34 10.93 -0.60
N LEU A 29 -2.27 10.19 -0.88
CA LEU A 29 -1.76 9.19 0.08
C LEU A 29 -1.22 9.83 1.36
N ARG A 30 -0.56 10.99 1.27
CA ARG A 30 -0.16 11.75 2.47
C ARG A 30 -1.37 12.20 3.30
N PHE A 31 -2.46 12.60 2.67
CA PHE A 31 -3.72 12.92 3.36
C PHE A 31 -4.31 11.71 4.11
N ALA A 32 -4.13 10.49 3.58
CA ALA A 32 -4.50 9.24 4.27
C ALA A 32 -3.53 8.85 5.41
N GLY A 33 -2.44 9.59 5.60
CA GLY A 33 -1.45 9.39 6.66
C GLY A 33 -0.20 8.61 6.24
N ALA A 34 0.04 8.43 4.93
CA ALA A 34 1.28 7.83 4.45
C ALA A 34 2.43 8.84 4.42
N THR A 35 3.66 8.39 4.66
CA THR A 35 4.87 9.19 4.45
C THR A 35 5.45 8.88 3.09
N ILE A 36 5.22 9.76 2.12
CA ILE A 36 5.67 9.56 0.74
C ILE A 36 6.76 10.58 0.41
N GLY A 37 7.90 10.12 -0.11
CA GLY A 37 9.03 10.95 -0.53
C GLY A 37 8.79 11.75 -1.81
N ASN A 38 9.86 12.38 -2.29
CA ASN A 38 9.89 13.17 -3.51
C ASN A 38 10.06 12.28 -4.75
N ASN A 39 9.48 12.71 -5.88
CA ASN A 39 9.54 11.98 -7.16
C ASN A 39 9.09 10.49 -7.07
N VAL A 40 8.27 10.14 -6.08
CA VAL A 40 7.62 8.81 -6.01
C VAL A 40 6.54 8.72 -7.09
N ARG A 41 6.57 7.66 -7.88
CA ARG A 41 5.66 7.44 -9.01
C ARG A 41 4.82 6.21 -8.73
N ILE A 42 3.53 6.44 -8.50
CA ILE A 42 2.56 5.41 -8.16
C ILE A 42 1.59 5.29 -9.33
N VAL A 43 1.49 4.10 -9.90
CA VAL A 43 0.54 3.83 -10.97
C VAL A 43 -0.88 3.75 -10.40
N SER A 44 -1.88 4.21 -11.15
CA SER A 44 -3.26 4.32 -10.65
C SER A 44 -3.90 2.99 -10.26
N SER A 45 -3.39 1.86 -10.76
CA SER A 45 -3.87 0.53 -10.40
C SER A 45 -3.13 -0.10 -9.23
N ALA A 46 -2.23 0.62 -8.56
CA ALA A 46 -1.66 0.16 -7.30
C ALA A 46 -2.65 0.44 -6.16
N GLU A 47 -2.84 -0.55 -5.29
CA GLU A 47 -3.81 -0.51 -4.20
C GLU A 47 -3.10 -0.71 -2.86
N PHE A 48 -3.53 0.07 -1.86
CA PHE A 48 -2.94 0.09 -0.52
C PHE A 48 -4.01 -0.25 0.52
N TYR A 49 -3.78 -1.28 1.33
CA TYR A 49 -4.70 -1.71 2.40
C TYR A 49 -3.92 -2.03 3.67
N CYS A 50 -3.61 -1.01 4.47
CA CYS A 50 -2.86 -1.18 5.71
C CYS A 50 -3.33 -0.25 6.82
N SER A 51 -3.13 -0.66 8.08
CA SER A 51 -3.42 0.18 9.26
C SER A 51 -2.14 0.72 9.92
N GLY A 52 -1.02 0.01 9.78
CA GLY A 52 0.33 0.48 10.13
C GLY A 52 0.80 1.72 9.36
N ALA A 53 2.05 2.11 9.54
CA ALA A 53 2.67 3.18 8.77
C ALA A 53 3.01 2.69 7.35
N LEU A 54 2.65 3.49 6.34
CA LEU A 54 3.13 3.32 4.98
C LEU A 54 4.18 4.38 4.69
N ILE A 55 5.42 3.95 4.47
CA ILE A 55 6.55 4.83 4.18
C ILE A 55 7.14 4.44 2.83
N ILE A 56 7.22 5.39 1.90
CA ILE A 56 7.83 5.18 0.57
C ILE A 56 8.88 6.27 0.33
N GLY A 57 10.14 5.87 0.20
CA GLY A 57 11.29 6.77 0.01
C GLY A 57 11.33 7.42 -1.38
N ASP A 58 12.19 8.44 -1.49
CA ASP A 58 12.37 9.24 -2.71
C ASP A 58 12.70 8.39 -3.95
N ASN A 59 12.30 8.87 -5.12
CA ASN A 59 12.61 8.30 -6.44
C ASN A 59 12.17 6.84 -6.64
N SER A 60 11.18 6.37 -5.89
CA SER A 60 10.65 5.01 -6.00
C SER A 60 9.47 4.90 -6.98
N TRP A 61 9.31 3.73 -7.60
CA TRP A 61 8.23 3.40 -8.54
C TRP A 61 7.38 2.25 -8.02
N ILE A 62 6.06 2.41 -8.06
CA ILE A 62 5.08 1.35 -7.75
C ILE A 62 4.30 1.04 -9.03
N GLY A 63 4.52 -0.17 -9.56
CA GLY A 63 4.00 -0.63 -10.85
C GLY A 63 2.49 -0.91 -10.89
N HIS A 64 2.02 -1.30 -12.07
CA HIS A 64 0.62 -1.66 -12.29
C HIS A 64 0.18 -2.82 -11.40
N GLN A 65 -1.02 -2.73 -10.83
CA GLN A 65 -1.67 -3.82 -10.09
C GLN A 65 -0.82 -4.33 -8.92
N CYS A 66 0.00 -3.48 -8.32
CA CYS A 66 0.66 -3.83 -7.06
C CYS A 66 -0.38 -3.81 -5.94
N LEU A 67 -0.36 -4.84 -5.11
CA LEU A 67 -1.14 -4.88 -3.88
C LEU A 67 -0.20 -4.72 -2.69
N ILE A 68 -0.35 -3.63 -1.94
CA ILE A 68 0.41 -3.36 -0.72
C ILE A 68 -0.56 -3.48 0.44
N THR A 69 -0.52 -4.58 1.17
CA THR A 69 -1.51 -4.91 2.19
C THR A 69 -0.88 -5.37 3.49
N GLY A 70 -1.52 -5.08 4.61
CA GLY A 70 -1.00 -5.40 5.93
C GLY A 70 -1.96 -5.07 7.06
N GLY A 71 -1.67 -5.61 8.24
CA GLY A 71 -2.32 -5.22 9.47
C GLY A 71 -1.70 -3.96 10.06
N GLN A 72 -1.34 -4.06 11.33
CA GLN A 72 -0.70 -3.01 12.12
C GLN A 72 0.81 -2.88 11.84
N ALA A 73 1.42 -3.89 11.21
CA ALA A 73 2.81 -3.84 10.77
C ALA A 73 3.08 -2.68 9.81
N ASP A 74 4.20 -2.01 10.04
CA ASP A 74 4.69 -0.95 9.17
C ASP A 74 5.21 -1.52 7.84
N ILE A 75 4.94 -0.82 6.75
CA ILE A 75 5.45 -1.12 5.41
C ILE A 75 6.39 0.01 5.00
N ILE A 76 7.68 -0.33 4.89
CA ILE A 76 8.75 0.64 4.61
C ILE A 76 9.43 0.27 3.29
N ILE A 77 9.16 1.06 2.25
CA ILE A 77 9.83 0.99 0.95
C ILE A 77 10.91 2.08 0.93
N GLY A 78 12.16 1.69 0.70
CA GLY A 78 13.31 2.60 0.69
C GLY A 78 13.33 3.60 -0.46
N LYS A 79 14.46 4.32 -0.60
CA LYS A 79 14.72 5.24 -1.72
C LYS A 79 15.23 4.48 -2.93
N ASN A 80 14.93 4.97 -4.13
CA ASN A 80 15.36 4.40 -5.42
C ASN A 80 14.90 2.93 -5.61
N VAL A 81 13.71 2.58 -5.11
CA VAL A 81 13.16 1.22 -5.22
C VAL A 81 12.11 1.16 -6.33
N ASN A 82 12.23 0.19 -7.22
CA ASN A 82 11.23 -0.07 -8.26
C ASN A 82 10.53 -1.39 -7.98
N ILE A 83 9.21 -1.33 -7.79
CA ILE A 83 8.34 -2.49 -7.65
C ILE A 83 7.66 -2.75 -8.99
N ALA A 84 7.93 -3.92 -9.55
CA ALA A 84 7.41 -4.35 -10.84
C ALA A 84 5.89 -4.59 -10.80
N PRO A 85 5.20 -4.56 -11.96
CA PRO A 85 3.77 -4.86 -12.01
C PRO A 85 3.39 -6.18 -11.35
N ARG A 86 2.22 -6.21 -10.70
CA ARG A 86 1.62 -7.38 -10.05
C ARG A 86 2.40 -7.96 -8.86
N ALA A 87 3.40 -7.24 -8.37
CA ALA A 87 4.02 -7.57 -7.10
C ALA A 87 3.03 -7.36 -5.94
N THR A 88 3.05 -8.24 -4.96
CA THR A 88 2.22 -8.15 -3.76
C THR A 88 3.11 -8.11 -2.52
N LEU A 89 2.96 -7.09 -1.70
CA LEU A 89 3.59 -6.99 -0.39
C LEU A 89 2.53 -7.24 0.68
N VAL A 90 2.74 -8.27 1.49
CA VAL A 90 1.84 -8.66 2.59
C VAL A 90 2.63 -8.65 3.89
N THR A 91 2.18 -7.88 4.87
CA THR A 91 2.81 -7.84 6.21
C THR A 91 1.92 -8.37 7.34
N GLY A 92 0.70 -8.84 7.02
CA GLY A 92 -0.17 -9.54 7.96
C GLY A 92 -0.33 -11.02 7.60
N SER A 93 -0.55 -11.87 8.60
CA SER A 93 -0.77 -13.30 8.44
C SER A 93 -1.70 -13.83 9.55
N HIS A 94 -1.94 -15.14 9.54
CA HIS A 94 -2.70 -15.86 10.56
C HIS A 94 -1.84 -16.97 11.14
N LYS A 95 -1.99 -17.23 12.45
CA LYS A 95 -1.50 -18.48 13.04
C LYS A 95 -2.24 -19.64 12.35
N ILE A 96 -1.53 -20.73 12.06
CA ILE A 96 -2.18 -21.93 11.53
C ILE A 96 -2.91 -22.61 12.68
N ASP A 97 -4.21 -22.82 12.51
CA ASP A 97 -5.04 -23.57 13.45
C ASP A 97 -5.34 -24.95 12.85
N PHE A 98 -4.89 -26.00 13.54
CA PHE A 98 -5.04 -27.39 13.11
C PHE A 98 -6.29 -28.07 13.68
N GLU A 99 -6.90 -27.48 14.70
CA GLU A 99 -8.01 -28.09 15.45
C GLU A 99 -9.33 -27.33 15.25
N GLY A 100 -9.25 -26.01 15.01
CA GLY A 100 -10.41 -25.16 14.79
C GLY A 100 -11.12 -25.41 13.46
N PRO A 101 -12.33 -24.84 13.31
CA PRO A 101 -13.14 -25.00 12.09
C PRO A 101 -12.55 -24.31 10.85
N MET A 102 -11.50 -23.48 11.00
CA MET A 102 -10.82 -22.78 9.91
C MET A 102 -9.30 -22.92 10.08
N ALA A 103 -8.59 -23.20 8.99
CA ALA A 103 -7.12 -23.30 9.01
C ALA A 103 -6.42 -21.96 9.34
N ALA A 104 -7.08 -20.84 9.08
CA ALA A 104 -6.62 -19.51 9.45
C ALA A 104 -7.13 -19.17 10.86
N GLY A 105 -6.23 -19.22 11.84
CA GLY A 105 -6.50 -18.86 13.22
C GLY A 105 -6.36 -17.36 13.47
N GLU A 106 -5.87 -17.01 14.67
CA GLU A 106 -5.69 -15.62 15.10
C GLU A 106 -4.77 -14.83 14.14
N GLY A 107 -5.22 -13.64 13.73
CA GLY A 107 -4.46 -12.74 12.86
C GLY A 107 -3.33 -12.03 13.61
N TYR A 108 -2.20 -11.85 12.95
CA TYR A 108 -1.07 -11.07 13.44
C TYR A 108 -0.40 -10.28 12.31
N SER A 109 0.35 -9.26 12.69
CA SER A 109 1.18 -8.46 11.78
C SER A 109 2.33 -7.86 12.55
#